data_AF-A0A9D7FYN2-F1
#
_entry.id   AF-A0A9D7FYN2-F1
#
_cell.length_a   1.000
_cell.length_b   1.000
_cell.length_c   1.000
_cell.angle_alpha   90.00
_cell.angle_beta   90.00
_cell.angle_gamma   90.00
#
_symmetry.space_group_name_H-M   'P 1'
#
loop_
_entity.id
_entity.type
_entity.pdbx_description
1 polymer ?
#
loop_
_entity_poly.entity_id
_entity_poly.type
_entity_poly.pdbx_seq_one_letter_code
_entity_poly.pdbx_strand_id
1 'polypeptide(L)'
;MVTLRPIFSLLGKSIFFLLCCPILSFALEIKLNENPIYQAPPVFVKSCPNGILEKVGEGDDTIQIVHLWGTPREMGKAHGELFKEEIAEHLKNISEAMARDMGADLSILDHVWAAANLVSALTH
;
A
#
# COMPACT_ATOMS: atom_id res chain seq x y z
N MET A 1 -5.36 -13.80 -70.39
CA MET A 1 -6.27 -12.74 -69.90
C MET A 1 -6.88 -13.24 -68.60
N VAL A 2 -6.32 -12.84 -67.46
CA VAL A 2 -6.61 -13.41 -66.13
C VAL A 2 -7.69 -12.55 -65.45
N THR A 3 -8.76 -13.19 -65.00
CA THR A 3 -9.92 -12.57 -64.36
C THR A 3 -9.66 -12.33 -62.87
N LEU A 4 -9.54 -11.06 -62.47
CA LEU A 4 -9.41 -10.64 -61.07
C LEU A 4 -10.79 -10.44 -60.42
N ARG A 5 -11.10 -11.24 -59.40
CA ARG A 5 -11.99 -10.94 -58.26
C ARG A 5 -11.50 -11.75 -57.05
N PRO A 6 -11.73 -11.35 -55.78
CA PRO A 6 -12.16 -10.06 -55.23
C PRO A 6 -11.25 -9.55 -54.07
N ILE A 7 -10.99 -8.24 -54.03
CA ILE A 7 -10.24 -7.54 -52.95
C ILE A 7 -11.13 -7.21 -51.71
N PHE A 8 -12.40 -7.64 -51.70
CA PHE A 8 -13.42 -7.18 -50.73
C PHE A 8 -13.43 -7.89 -49.35
N SER A 9 -12.51 -8.80 -49.04
CA SER A 9 -12.57 -9.57 -47.77
C SER A 9 -11.84 -8.96 -46.58
N LEU A 10 -11.12 -7.84 -46.75
CA LEU A 10 -10.27 -7.27 -45.68
C LEU A 10 -10.89 -6.09 -44.92
N LEU A 11 -11.88 -5.37 -45.48
CA LEU A 11 -12.44 -4.17 -44.84
C LEU A 11 -13.38 -4.47 -43.65
N GLY A 12 -13.92 -5.69 -43.55
CA GLY A 12 -14.92 -6.04 -42.52
C GLY A 12 -14.35 -6.38 -41.13
N LYS A 13 -13.07 -6.74 -41.02
CA LYS A 13 -12.47 -7.16 -39.74
C LYS A 13 -11.90 -6.01 -38.90
N SER A 14 -11.60 -4.87 -39.53
CA SER A 14 -10.99 -3.72 -38.85
C SER A 14 -12.01 -2.87 -38.08
N ILE A 15 -13.28 -2.85 -38.51
CA ILE A 15 -14.33 -2.04 -37.90
C ILE A 15 -14.87 -2.69 -36.60
N PHE A 16 -14.78 -4.02 -36.46
CA PHE A 16 -15.28 -4.72 -35.27
C PHE A 16 -14.37 -4.54 -34.03
N PHE A 17 -13.08 -4.31 -34.23
CA PHE A 17 -12.12 -4.12 -33.13
C PHE A 17 -12.26 -2.74 -32.45
N LEU A 18 -12.80 -1.75 -33.18
CA LEU A 18 -13.09 -0.41 -32.68
C LEU A 18 -14.39 -0.34 -31.85
N LEU A 19 -15.27 -1.33 -31.98
CA LEU A 19 -16.57 -1.35 -31.29
C LEU A 19 -16.53 -2.05 -29.92
N CYS A 20 -15.43 -2.74 -29.58
CA CYS A 20 -15.29 -3.49 -28.33
C CYS A 20 -14.58 -2.70 -27.20
N CYS A 21 -14.10 -1.48 -27.50
CA CYS A 21 -13.40 -0.64 -26.52
C CYS A 21 -14.30 0.10 -25.48
N PRO A 22 -15.64 0.23 -25.61
CA PRO A 22 -16.40 0.86 -24.52
C PRO A 22 -16.64 -0.09 -23.33
N ILE A 23 -16.39 -1.41 -23.45
CA ILE A 23 -16.70 -2.37 -22.37
C ILE A 23 -15.60 -2.42 -21.29
N LEU A 24 -14.37 -2.00 -21.61
CA LEU A 24 -13.30 -1.86 -20.59
C LEU A 24 -13.37 -0.54 -19.82
N SER A 25 -14.27 0.38 -20.19
CA SER A 25 -14.45 1.67 -19.53
C SER A 25 -15.41 1.61 -18.33
N PHE A 26 -15.57 0.44 -17.68
CA PHE A 26 -15.81 0.42 -16.23
C PHE A 26 -14.53 0.91 -15.55
N ALA A 27 -14.21 2.18 -15.83
CA ALA A 27 -13.23 2.97 -15.11
C ALA A 27 -13.69 2.98 -13.66
N LEU A 28 -12.77 2.68 -12.74
CA LEU A 28 -12.94 2.97 -11.32
C LEU A 28 -13.43 4.42 -11.20
N GLU A 29 -14.72 4.61 -10.93
CA GLU A 29 -15.23 5.95 -10.61
C GLU A 29 -14.84 6.22 -9.16
N ILE A 30 -13.62 6.71 -8.97
CA ILE A 30 -13.16 7.22 -7.68
C ILE A 30 -13.93 8.52 -7.45
N LYS A 31 -15.02 8.43 -6.68
CA LYS A 31 -15.76 9.60 -6.24
C LYS A 31 -14.84 10.45 -5.35
N LEU A 32 -14.37 11.56 -5.88
CA LEU A 32 -13.55 12.50 -5.11
C LEU A 32 -14.39 13.09 -3.97
N ASN A 33 -13.75 13.27 -2.81
CA ASN A 33 -14.37 14.00 -1.71
C ASN A 33 -14.40 15.50 -2.08
N GLU A 34 -15.60 16.06 -2.23
CA GLU A 34 -15.80 17.46 -2.60
C GLU A 34 -15.57 18.44 -1.44
N ASN A 35 -15.46 17.93 -0.20
CA ASN A 35 -15.18 18.73 0.99
C ASN A 35 -13.85 18.30 1.63
N PRO A 36 -12.69 18.72 1.10
CA PRO A 36 -11.39 18.32 1.61
C PRO A 36 -11.13 18.94 2.99
N ILE A 37 -10.51 18.16 3.89
CA ILE A 37 -10.14 18.62 5.25
C ILE A 37 -9.12 19.76 5.16
N TYR A 38 -8.18 19.66 4.22
CA TYR A 38 -7.16 20.66 3.93
C TYR A 38 -7.18 21.01 2.44
N GLN A 39 -7.02 22.30 2.14
CA GLN A 39 -7.01 22.80 0.77
C GLN A 39 -5.61 22.74 0.12
N ALA A 40 -4.56 22.66 0.95
CA ALA A 40 -3.19 22.55 0.46
C ALA A 40 -2.96 21.18 -0.20
N PRO A 41 -2.20 21.12 -1.31
CA PRO A 41 -1.86 19.86 -1.93
C PRO A 41 -0.95 19.02 -1.00
N PRO A 42 -1.04 17.68 -1.06
CA PRO A 42 -0.11 16.81 -0.34
C PRO A 42 1.35 17.06 -0.71
N VAL A 43 2.19 17.07 0.32
CA VAL A 43 3.64 17.21 0.19
C VAL A 43 4.27 15.83 0.25
N PHE A 44 5.02 15.47 -0.79
CA PHE A 44 5.74 14.22 -0.84
C PHE A 44 6.75 14.07 0.30
N VAL A 45 6.76 12.92 0.97
CA VAL A 45 7.72 12.59 2.03
C VAL A 45 8.69 11.52 1.58
N LYS A 46 8.19 10.34 1.20
CA LYS A 46 9.00 9.19 0.78
C LYS A 46 8.20 8.23 -0.11
N SER A 47 8.91 7.40 -0.87
CA SER A 47 8.32 6.37 -1.73
C SER A 47 9.09 5.07 -1.66
N CYS A 48 8.40 3.95 -1.85
CA CYS A 48 8.95 2.61 -2.00
C CYS A 48 8.25 1.90 -3.16
N PRO A 49 8.74 0.73 -3.60
CA PRO A 49 7.98 -0.10 -4.53
C PRO A 49 6.61 -0.39 -3.93
N ASN A 50 5.54 -0.11 -4.69
CA ASN A 50 4.15 -0.32 -4.27
C ASN A 50 3.63 0.62 -3.17
N GLY A 51 4.31 1.76 -2.92
CA GLY A 51 3.79 2.75 -1.99
C GLY A 51 4.40 4.15 -2.07
N ILE A 52 3.59 5.16 -1.76
CA ILE A 52 4.00 6.57 -1.61
C ILE A 52 3.42 7.11 -0.31
N LEU A 53 4.22 7.90 0.41
CA LEU A 53 3.84 8.63 1.60
C LEU A 53 3.90 10.14 1.33
N GLU A 54 2.79 10.80 1.60
CA GLU A 54 2.60 12.25 1.51
C GLU A 54 2.10 12.81 2.84
N LYS A 55 2.24 14.11 3.03
CA LYS A 55 1.89 14.83 4.25
C LYS A 55 1.03 16.04 3.91
N VAL A 56 -0.05 16.24 4.65
CA VAL A 56 -0.95 17.39 4.50
C VAL A 56 -1.18 18.03 5.86
N GLY A 57 -1.26 19.36 5.91
CA GLY A 57 -1.44 20.13 7.13
C GLY A 57 -0.15 20.78 7.63
N GLU A 58 -0.27 21.59 8.68
CA GLU A 58 0.82 22.36 9.27
C GLU A 58 0.80 22.24 10.80
N GLY A 59 1.99 22.30 11.43
CA GLY A 59 2.13 22.23 12.88
C GLY A 59 1.62 20.91 13.48
N ASP A 60 0.85 21.02 14.55
CA ASP A 60 0.28 19.88 15.29
C ASP A 60 -0.84 19.17 14.52
N ASP A 61 -1.41 19.83 13.51
CA ASP A 61 -2.55 19.34 12.75
C ASP A 61 -2.06 18.78 11.40
N THR A 62 -1.24 17.73 11.49
CA THR A 62 -0.71 17.06 10.31
C THR A 62 -1.32 15.66 10.12
N ILE A 63 -1.79 15.39 8.90
CA ILE A 63 -2.19 14.06 8.44
C ILE A 63 -1.12 13.48 7.49
N GLN A 64 -0.75 12.23 7.73
CA GLN A 64 0.06 11.44 6.80
C GLN A 64 -0.85 10.63 5.87
N ILE A 65 -0.66 10.78 4.57
CA ILE A 65 -1.45 10.11 3.52
C ILE A 65 -0.57 9.05 2.88
N VAL A 66 -0.98 7.79 3.00
CA VAL A 66 -0.28 6.66 2.38
C VAL A 66 -1.09 6.10 1.21
N HIS A 67 -0.44 6.02 0.05
CA HIS A 67 -0.99 5.40 -1.15
C HIS A 67 -0.26 4.08 -1.38
N LEU A 68 -0.99 2.96 -1.37
CA LEU A 68 -0.46 1.62 -1.57
C LEU A 68 -1.15 0.94 -2.75
N TRP A 69 -0.42 0.12 -3.49
CA TRP A 69 -0.97 -0.66 -4.60
C TRP A 69 -0.31 -2.05 -4.71
N GLY A 70 -0.81 -2.92 -5.58
CA GLY A 70 -0.28 -4.28 -5.76
C GLY A 70 -0.98 -5.35 -4.91
N THR A 71 -0.29 -6.45 -4.62
CA THR A 71 -0.84 -7.56 -3.84
C THR A 71 -0.91 -7.23 -2.33
N PRO A 72 -1.78 -7.88 -1.54
CA PRO A 72 -1.86 -7.66 -0.10
C PRO A 72 -0.51 -7.78 0.63
N ARG A 73 0.35 -8.70 0.17
CA ARG A 73 1.68 -8.88 0.73
C ARG A 73 2.62 -7.74 0.39
N GLU A 74 2.57 -7.24 -0.84
CA GLU A 74 3.37 -6.09 -1.28
C GLU A 74 2.93 -4.81 -0.58
N MET A 75 1.61 -4.59 -0.44
CA MET A 75 1.06 -3.46 0.30
C MET A 75 1.48 -3.49 1.78
N GLY A 76 1.42 -4.66 2.43
CA GLY A 76 1.86 -4.80 3.83
C GLY A 76 3.36 -4.53 4.00
N LYS A 77 4.18 -5.00 3.06
CA LYS A 77 5.62 -4.71 3.05
C LYS A 77 5.89 -3.22 2.82
N ALA A 78 5.24 -2.60 1.84
CA ALA A 78 5.38 -1.18 1.53
C ALA A 78 4.96 -0.31 2.71
N HIS A 79 3.84 -0.62 3.38
CA HIS A 79 3.41 0.07 4.59
C HIS A 79 4.46 -0.03 5.71
N GLY A 80 4.99 -1.23 5.97
CA GLY A 80 6.03 -1.43 6.97
C GLY A 80 7.33 -0.68 6.67
N GLU A 81 7.72 -0.57 5.39
CA GLU A 81 8.88 0.21 4.97
C GLU A 81 8.64 1.72 5.08
N LEU A 82 7.44 2.19 4.75
CA LEU A 82 7.06 3.60 4.84
C LEU A 82 6.75 4.08 6.27
N PHE A 83 6.56 3.21 7.25
CA PHE A 83 6.29 3.64 8.63
C PHE A 83 7.25 3.00 9.64
N LYS A 84 8.42 2.57 9.19
CA LYS A 84 9.35 1.78 9.99
C LYS A 84 9.74 2.48 11.30
N GLU A 85 10.08 3.76 11.21
CA GLU A 85 10.50 4.56 12.35
C GLU A 85 9.33 4.81 13.32
N GLU A 86 8.19 5.22 12.78
CA GLU A 86 6.98 5.56 13.54
C GLU A 86 6.41 4.32 14.25
N ILE A 87 6.41 3.16 13.58
CA ILE A 87 5.97 1.89 14.17
C ILE A 87 6.89 1.49 15.31
N ALA A 88 8.22 1.62 15.15
CA ALA A 88 9.17 1.26 16.19
C ALA A 88 8.97 2.11 17.45
N GLU A 89 8.78 3.42 17.29
CA GLU A 89 8.49 4.33 18.40
C GLU A 89 7.14 4.02 19.05
N HIS A 90 6.09 3.80 18.25
CA HIS A 90 4.75 3.53 18.76
C HIS A 90 4.68 2.20 19.52
N LEU A 91 5.36 1.16 19.03
CA LEU A 91 5.46 -0.13 19.71
C LEU A 91 6.15 -0.02 21.06
N LYS A 92 7.23 0.77 21.14
CA LYS A 92 7.92 1.04 22.40
C LYS A 92 7.00 1.75 23.40
N ASN A 93 6.30 2.78 22.95
CA ASN A 93 5.39 3.55 23.82
C ASN A 93 4.21 2.68 24.31
N ILE A 94 3.65 1.83 23.45
CA ILE A 94 2.58 0.91 23.82
C ILE A 94 3.09 -0.14 24.80
N SER A 95 4.25 -0.75 24.56
CA SER A 95 4.76 -1.80 25.44
C SER A 95 5.07 -1.27 26.85
N GLU A 96 5.62 -0.06 26.95
CA GLU A 96 5.86 0.63 28.22
C GLU A 96 4.55 0.97 28.94
N ALA A 97 3.54 1.45 28.21
CA ALA A 97 2.22 1.75 28.78
C ALA A 97 1.52 0.48 29.29
N MET A 98 1.53 -0.59 28.51
CA MET A 98 0.95 -1.88 28.89
C MET A 98 1.66 -2.48 30.11
N ALA A 99 2.99 -2.43 30.15
CA ALA A 99 3.77 -2.92 31.28
C ALA A 99 3.44 -2.16 32.58
N ARG A 100 3.29 -0.83 32.48
CA ARG A 100 2.89 0.02 33.59
C ARG A 100 1.51 -0.37 34.14
N ASP A 101 0.53 -0.55 33.26
CA ASP A 101 -0.85 -0.84 33.67
C ASP A 101 -1.02 -2.27 34.20
N MET A 102 -0.23 -3.23 33.69
CA MET A 102 -0.26 -4.62 34.14
C MET A 102 0.60 -4.86 35.40
N GLY A 103 1.40 -3.88 35.84
CA GLY A 103 2.36 -4.04 36.93
C GLY A 103 3.43 -5.11 36.66
N ALA A 104 3.59 -5.50 35.40
CA ALA A 104 4.52 -6.52 34.95
C ALA A 104 5.76 -5.85 34.38
N ASP A 105 6.95 -6.33 34.77
CA ASP A 105 8.21 -5.83 34.26
C ASP A 105 8.50 -6.43 32.86
N LEU A 106 8.93 -5.59 31.93
CA LEU A 106 9.26 -6.00 30.55
C LEU A 106 10.41 -7.02 30.49
N SER A 107 11.20 -7.12 31.56
CA SER A 107 12.27 -8.12 31.71
C SER A 107 11.80 -9.56 31.56
N ILE A 108 10.52 -9.86 31.82
CA ILE A 108 9.95 -11.20 31.61
C ILE A 108 10.03 -11.61 30.13
N LEU A 109 9.86 -10.67 29.20
CA LEU A 109 9.94 -10.95 27.76
C LEU A 109 11.38 -11.32 27.34
N ASP A 110 12.39 -10.69 27.94
CA ASP A 110 13.80 -11.03 27.69
C ASP A 110 14.12 -12.45 28.16
N HIS A 111 13.58 -12.86 29.31
CA HIS A 111 13.73 -14.23 29.80
C HIS A 111 13.05 -15.26 28.88
N VAL A 112 11.85 -14.96 28.38
CA VAL A 112 11.12 -15.84 27.45
C VAL A 112 11.84 -15.94 26.11
N TRP A 113 12.35 -14.82 25.60
CA TRP A 113 13.11 -14.80 24.35
C TRP A 113 14.42 -15.60 24.48
N ALA A 114 15.16 -15.41 25.58
CA ALA A 114 16.40 -16.14 25.82
C ALA A 114 16.17 -17.66 25.91
N ALA A 115 15.07 -18.07 26.55
CA ALA A 115 14.67 -19.47 26.60
C ALA A 115 14.28 -20.02 25.21
N ALA A 116 13.51 -19.28 24.43
CA ALA A 116 13.11 -19.68 23.07
C ALA A 116 14.33 -19.86 22.15
N ASN A 117 15.31 -18.96 22.24
CA ASN A 117 16.54 -19.05 21.45
C ASN A 117 17.43 -20.22 21.84
N LEU A 118 17.52 -20.54 23.14
CA LEU A 118 18.24 -21.73 23.60
C LEU A 118 17.60 -23.03 23.05
N VAL A 119 16.27 -23.11 23.05
CA VAL A 119 15.54 -24.27 22.50
C VAL A 119 15.71 -24.39 20.98
N SER A 120 15.69 -23.26 20.26
CA SER A 120 15.98 -23.22 18.82
C SER A 120 17.40 -23.69 18.50
N ALA A 121 18.39 -23.35 19.32
CA ALA A 121 19.78 -23.76 19.12
C ALA A 121 20.01 -25.27 19.39
N LEU A 122 19.14 -25.91 20.18
CA LEU A 122 19.21 -27.34 20.50
C LEU A 122 18.43 -28.24 19.53
N THR A 123 17.66 -27.65 18.60
CA THR A 123 16.79 -28.36 17.65
C THR A 123 17.37 -28.44 16.23
N HIS A 124 18.63 -28.05 16.06
CA HIS A 124 19.47 -28.26 14.87
C HIS A 124 20.69 -29.11 15.22
#